data_AF-A0A2D6LAH3-F1
#
_entry.id   AF-A0A2D6LAH3-F1
#
_cell.length_a   1.000
_cell.length_b   1.000
_cell.length_c   1.000
_cell.angle_alpha   90.00
_cell.angle_beta   90.00
_cell.angle_gamma   90.00
#
_symmetry.space_group_name_H-M   'P 1'
#
loop_
_entity.id
_entity.type
_entity.pdbx_description
1 polymer ?
#
loop_
_entity_poly.entity_id
_entity_poly.type
_entity_poly.pdbx_seq_one_letter_code
_entity_poly.pdbx_strand_id
1 'polypeptide(L)'
;MKPRLLLFSAIVMTMAMHVFAQNTDIPFVDVTKAREDISALQAENQDLTTKSDAISIEIQSLETDTEGWQQKLFFLLPLLEKVVVKNGDLYATISRIIDPQMKQRGVDALEKNRALRKDLEDKQQELEGLIATADEAKEKKTTLLNTYTQKILRNKDSITLLEAAIAKTETQNAIVMEYIESVETFLEEARGLLDTEL
;
A
#
# COMPACT_ATOMS: atom_id res chain seq x y z
N MET A 1 -14.56 50.69 -16.72
CA MET A 1 -14.22 49.31 -16.25
C MET A 1 -14.96 48.36 -17.21
N LYS A 2 -14.42 47.44 -18.02
CA LYS A 2 -13.29 46.51 -17.91
C LYS A 2 -12.96 46.01 -19.34
N PRO A 3 -11.87 46.44 -19.99
CA PRO A 3 -11.28 45.62 -21.06
C PRO A 3 -9.85 45.16 -20.74
N ARG A 4 -9.19 45.80 -19.77
CA ARG A 4 -7.81 45.47 -19.37
C ARG A 4 -7.71 44.28 -18.40
N LEU A 5 -8.81 43.88 -17.77
CA LEU A 5 -8.82 42.75 -16.83
C LEU A 5 -8.96 41.38 -17.54
N LEU A 6 -9.55 41.35 -18.74
CA LEU A 6 -9.74 40.12 -19.51
C LEU A 6 -8.47 39.71 -20.28
N LEU A 7 -7.64 40.69 -20.69
CA LEU A 7 -6.38 40.38 -21.37
C LEU A 7 -5.34 39.79 -20.40
N PHE A 8 -5.35 40.20 -19.14
CA PHE A 8 -4.44 39.67 -18.11
C PHE A 8 -4.81 38.25 -17.65
N SER A 9 -6.10 37.88 -17.62
CA SER A 9 -6.49 36.51 -17.27
C SER A 9 -6.19 35.50 -18.38
N ALA A 10 -6.22 35.92 -19.65
CA ALA A 10 -5.86 35.06 -20.78
C ALA A 10 -4.36 34.76 -20.85
N ILE A 11 -3.50 35.72 -20.49
CA ILE A 11 -2.03 35.53 -20.46
C ILE A 11 -1.59 34.69 -19.24
N VAL A 12 -2.29 34.81 -18.12
CA VAL A 12 -2.00 33.98 -16.92
C VAL A 12 -2.52 32.54 -17.10
N MET A 13 -3.62 32.32 -17.82
CA MET A 13 -4.09 30.95 -18.15
C MET A 13 -3.20 30.22 -19.16
N THR A 14 -2.57 30.91 -20.11
CA THR A 14 -1.62 30.25 -21.03
C THR A 14 -0.26 29.99 -20.38
N MET A 15 0.16 30.80 -19.39
CA MET A 15 1.37 30.51 -18.60
C MET A 15 1.19 29.36 -17.60
N ALA A 16 -0.03 29.09 -17.11
CA ALA A 16 -0.26 27.96 -16.21
C ALA A 16 -0.10 26.58 -16.87
N MET A 17 -0.18 26.48 -18.22
CA MET A 17 0.05 25.22 -18.95
C MET A 17 1.53 24.96 -19.30
N HIS A 18 2.45 25.90 -19.06
CA HIS A 18 3.86 25.76 -19.48
C HIS A 18 4.84 25.49 -18.32
N VAL A 19 4.38 25.41 -17.06
CA VAL A 19 5.29 25.34 -15.88
C VAL A 19 5.61 23.90 -15.43
N PHE A 20 5.17 22.86 -16.15
CA PHE A 20 5.60 21.47 -15.89
C PHE A 20 6.18 20.73 -17.11
N ALA A 21 6.60 21.44 -18.16
CA ALA A 21 7.57 20.89 -19.09
C ALA A 21 8.98 21.13 -18.52
N GLN A 22 9.32 20.43 -17.42
CA GLN A 22 10.74 20.13 -17.23
C GLN A 22 11.13 19.33 -18.47
N ASN A 23 11.90 19.96 -19.37
CA ASN A 23 12.62 19.26 -20.43
C ASN A 23 13.59 18.29 -19.74
N THR A 24 13.08 17.16 -19.26
CA THR A 24 13.88 15.96 -19.08
C THR A 24 14.35 15.62 -20.48
N ASP A 25 15.62 15.93 -20.76
CA ASP A 25 16.24 15.53 -22.00
C ASP A 25 16.21 14.00 -22.04
N ILE A 26 15.28 13.45 -22.83
CA ILE A 26 15.08 12.01 -22.94
C ILE A 26 16.37 11.43 -23.56
N PRO A 27 17.08 10.50 -22.91
CA PRO A 27 18.33 9.98 -23.43
C PRO A 27 18.10 9.11 -24.67
N PHE A 28 19.12 9.00 -25.53
CA PHE A 28 19.19 7.92 -26.51
C PHE A 28 19.63 6.63 -25.81
N VAL A 29 19.09 5.49 -26.23
CA VAL A 29 19.28 4.21 -25.56
C VAL A 29 19.55 3.08 -26.55
N ASP A 30 20.17 2.01 -26.08
CA ASP A 30 20.12 0.73 -26.80
C ASP A 30 18.68 0.19 -26.75
N VAL A 31 18.01 0.16 -27.89
CA VAL A 31 16.60 -0.24 -28.00
C VAL A 31 16.38 -1.68 -27.54
N THR A 32 17.32 -2.59 -27.81
CA THR A 32 17.17 -4.01 -27.41
C THR A 32 17.22 -4.12 -25.89
N LYS A 33 18.28 -3.54 -25.30
CA LYS A 33 18.45 -3.56 -23.84
C LYS A 33 17.30 -2.84 -23.12
N ALA A 34 16.85 -1.69 -23.62
CA ALA A 34 15.75 -0.95 -23.02
C ALA A 34 14.43 -1.75 -23.02
N ARG A 35 14.16 -2.54 -24.08
CA ARG A 35 13.00 -3.44 -24.13
C ARG A 35 13.13 -4.61 -23.14
N GLU A 36 14.32 -5.16 -22.96
CA GLU A 36 14.59 -6.18 -21.94
C GLU A 36 14.36 -5.63 -20.53
N ASP A 37 14.87 -4.42 -20.25
CA ASP A 37 14.69 -3.73 -18.97
C ASP A 37 13.19 -3.45 -18.70
N ILE A 38 12.43 -2.99 -19.70
CA ILE A 38 10.96 -2.83 -19.60
C ILE A 38 10.30 -4.16 -19.23
N SER A 39 10.63 -5.25 -19.93
CA SER A 39 10.04 -6.56 -19.66
C SER A 39 10.33 -7.06 -18.25
N ALA A 40 11.56 -6.87 -17.76
CA ALA A 40 11.95 -7.20 -16.40
C ALA A 40 11.17 -6.38 -15.35
N LEU A 41 11.03 -5.06 -15.57
CA LEU A 41 10.24 -4.17 -14.69
C LEU A 41 8.75 -4.53 -14.69
N GLN A 42 8.19 -4.93 -15.84
CA GLN A 42 6.81 -5.39 -15.94
C GLN A 42 6.59 -6.69 -15.15
N ALA A 43 7.51 -7.65 -15.27
CA ALA A 43 7.46 -8.89 -14.49
C ALA A 43 7.59 -8.64 -12.99
N GLU A 44 8.51 -7.75 -12.57
CA GLU A 44 8.63 -7.34 -11.17
C GLU A 44 7.33 -6.68 -10.67
N ASN A 45 6.72 -5.80 -11.45
CA ASN A 45 5.44 -5.17 -11.10
C ASN A 45 4.31 -6.18 -10.92
N GLN A 46 4.26 -7.21 -11.75
CA GLN A 46 3.25 -8.27 -11.63
C GLN A 46 3.42 -9.04 -10.31
N ASP A 47 4.64 -9.47 -9.99
CA ASP A 47 4.96 -10.15 -8.73
C ASP A 47 4.63 -9.27 -7.50
N LEU A 48 5.05 -8.00 -7.52
CA LEU A 48 4.74 -7.04 -6.46
C LEU A 48 3.23 -6.81 -6.31
N THR A 49 2.48 -6.78 -7.40
CA THR A 49 1.00 -6.64 -7.38
C THR A 49 0.38 -7.85 -6.70
N THR A 50 0.75 -9.07 -7.09
CA THR A 50 0.25 -10.31 -6.44
C THR A 50 0.57 -10.34 -4.95
N LYS A 51 1.78 -9.93 -4.55
CA LYS A 51 2.17 -9.83 -3.13
C LYS A 51 1.35 -8.77 -2.39
N SER A 52 1.07 -7.64 -3.03
CA SER A 52 0.27 -6.54 -2.46
C SER A 52 -1.18 -6.96 -2.24
N ASP A 53 -1.76 -7.70 -3.18
CA ASP A 53 -3.12 -8.24 -3.07
C ASP A 53 -3.23 -9.24 -1.91
N ALA A 54 -2.26 -10.16 -1.80
CA ALA A 54 -2.21 -11.11 -0.68
C ALA A 54 -2.12 -10.41 0.68
N ILE A 55 -1.23 -9.41 0.81
CA ILE A 55 -1.10 -8.62 2.04
C ILE A 55 -2.39 -7.86 2.36
N SER A 56 -3.08 -7.32 1.34
CA SER A 56 -4.33 -6.60 1.52
C SER A 56 -5.44 -7.51 2.08
N ILE A 57 -5.51 -8.76 1.60
CA ILE A 57 -6.44 -9.77 2.14
C ILE A 57 -6.10 -10.10 3.60
N GLU A 58 -4.81 -10.28 3.91
CA GLU A 58 -4.37 -10.56 5.29
C GLU A 58 -4.72 -9.40 6.24
N ILE A 59 -4.55 -8.15 5.81
CA ILE A 59 -4.96 -6.96 6.58
C ILE A 59 -6.47 -6.99 6.87
N GLN A 60 -7.31 -7.24 5.85
CA GLN A 60 -8.76 -7.32 6.03
C GLN A 60 -9.19 -8.44 6.98
N SER A 61 -8.50 -9.59 6.91
CA SER A 61 -8.74 -10.69 7.85
C SER A 61 -8.42 -10.27 9.29
N LEU A 62 -7.27 -9.62 9.52
CA LEU A 62 -6.88 -9.12 10.84
C LEU A 62 -7.85 -8.06 11.37
N GLU A 63 -8.36 -7.17 10.50
CA GLU A 63 -9.37 -6.18 10.87
C GLU A 63 -10.67 -6.86 11.32
N THR A 64 -11.14 -7.86 10.57
CA THR A 64 -12.34 -8.64 10.90
C THR A 64 -12.18 -9.36 12.25
N ASP A 65 -11.02 -9.98 12.48
CA ASP A 65 -10.73 -10.68 13.74
C ASP A 65 -10.70 -9.70 14.92
N THR A 66 -10.02 -8.55 14.76
CA THR A 66 -9.94 -7.50 15.77
C THR A 66 -11.33 -6.95 16.12
N GLU A 67 -12.19 -6.68 15.13
CA GLU A 67 -13.58 -6.26 15.38
C GLU A 67 -14.34 -7.33 16.17
N GLY A 68 -14.17 -8.61 15.82
CA GLY A 68 -14.78 -9.73 16.54
C GLY A 68 -14.33 -9.82 18.01
N TRP A 69 -13.04 -9.59 18.29
CA TRP A 69 -12.52 -9.58 19.67
C TRP A 69 -12.97 -8.35 20.46
N GLN A 70 -13.01 -7.17 19.82
CA GLN A 70 -13.52 -5.95 20.44
C GLN A 70 -15.00 -6.09 20.82
N GLN A 71 -15.83 -6.71 19.98
CA GLN A 71 -17.21 -7.01 20.32
C GLN A 71 -17.32 -7.95 21.53
N LYS A 72 -16.47 -8.98 21.61
CA LYS A 72 -16.44 -9.88 22.77
C LYS A 72 -16.06 -9.13 24.06
N LEU A 73 -15.06 -8.24 24.00
CA LEU A 73 -14.69 -7.38 25.12
C LEU A 73 -15.84 -6.46 25.55
N PHE A 74 -16.56 -5.88 24.60
CA PHE A 74 -17.72 -5.03 24.87
C PHE A 74 -18.79 -5.74 25.72
N PHE A 75 -19.03 -7.03 25.49
CA PHE A 75 -19.95 -7.83 26.32
C PHE A 75 -19.32 -8.34 27.62
N LEU A 76 -18.02 -8.65 27.62
CA LEU A 76 -17.31 -9.20 28.76
C LEU A 76 -17.12 -8.17 29.88
N LEU A 77 -16.75 -6.93 29.55
CA LEU A 77 -16.42 -5.91 30.54
C LEU A 77 -17.57 -5.61 31.53
N PRO A 78 -18.83 -5.40 31.08
CA PRO A 78 -19.96 -5.23 32.00
C PRO A 78 -20.27 -6.49 32.83
N LEU A 79 -19.99 -7.68 32.30
CA LEU A 79 -20.19 -8.93 33.04
C LEU A 79 -19.16 -9.06 34.17
N LEU A 80 -17.89 -8.78 33.87
CA LEU A 80 -16.82 -8.76 34.87
C LEU A 80 -17.12 -7.75 35.99
N GLU A 81 -17.55 -6.54 35.64
CA GLU A 81 -17.94 -5.51 36.62
C GLU A 81 -19.07 -6.02 37.54
N LYS A 82 -20.13 -6.62 36.97
CA LYS A 82 -21.23 -7.22 37.75
C LYS A 82 -20.74 -8.31 38.69
N VAL A 83 -19.82 -9.17 38.22
CA VAL A 83 -19.23 -10.24 39.06
C VAL A 83 -18.45 -9.62 40.21
N VAL A 84 -17.61 -8.62 39.97
CA VAL A 84 -16.84 -7.90 40.99
C VAL A 84 -17.76 -7.28 42.05
N VAL A 85 -18.82 -6.57 41.62
CA VAL A 85 -19.80 -5.96 42.53
C VAL A 85 -20.50 -7.03 43.37
N LYS A 86 -20.96 -8.12 42.75
CA LYS A 86 -21.64 -9.22 43.47
C LYS A 86 -20.73 -9.94 44.45
N ASN A 87 -19.43 -10.03 44.16
CA ASN A 87 -18.45 -10.58 45.09
C ASN A 87 -18.35 -9.72 46.37
N GLY A 88 -18.30 -8.39 46.21
CA GLY A 88 -18.28 -7.44 47.32
C GLY A 88 -19.56 -7.48 48.15
N ASP A 89 -20.72 -7.46 47.50
CA ASP A 89 -22.04 -7.58 48.14
C ASP A 89 -22.12 -8.88 48.96
N LEU A 90 -21.77 -10.01 48.34
CA LEU A 90 -21.86 -11.33 48.95
C LEU A 90 -20.93 -11.46 50.15
N TYR A 91 -19.69 -10.97 50.04
CA TYR A 91 -18.76 -10.95 51.17
C TYR A 91 -19.31 -10.15 52.36
N ALA A 92 -19.85 -8.95 52.09
CA ALA A 92 -20.46 -8.10 53.11
C ALA A 92 -21.65 -8.80 53.78
N THR A 93 -22.51 -9.48 53.01
CA THR A 93 -23.65 -10.24 53.54
C THR A 93 -23.20 -11.43 54.39
N ILE A 94 -22.28 -12.26 53.90
CA ILE A 94 -21.80 -13.47 54.62
C ILE A 94 -21.19 -13.13 55.97
N SER A 95 -20.46 -12.01 56.05
CA SER A 95 -19.83 -11.57 57.30
C SER A 95 -20.81 -11.33 58.45
N ARG A 96 -22.09 -11.10 58.13
CA ARG A 96 -23.18 -10.83 59.09
C ARG A 96 -24.04 -12.07 59.39
N ILE A 97 -23.84 -13.18 58.67
CA ILE A 97 -24.62 -14.41 58.88
C ILE A 97 -24.06 -15.18 60.08
N ILE A 98 -24.95 -15.46 61.03
CA ILE A 98 -24.65 -16.27 62.23
C ILE A 98 -24.90 -17.76 61.97
N ASP A 99 -25.94 -18.09 61.19
CA ASP A 99 -26.30 -19.47 60.86
C ASP A 99 -25.15 -20.20 60.11
N PRO A 100 -24.57 -21.27 60.68
CA PRO A 100 -23.40 -21.93 60.10
C PRO A 100 -23.64 -22.52 58.70
N GLN A 101 -24.82 -23.07 58.45
CA GLN A 101 -25.14 -23.70 57.17
C GLN A 101 -25.25 -22.65 56.05
N MET A 102 -25.95 -21.54 56.31
CA MET A 102 -26.04 -20.42 55.37
C MET A 102 -24.70 -19.73 55.18
N LYS A 103 -23.89 -19.62 56.24
CA LYS A 103 -22.53 -19.08 56.15
C LYS A 103 -21.66 -19.92 55.21
N GLN A 104 -21.69 -21.25 55.35
CA GLN A 104 -20.95 -22.13 54.45
C GLN A 104 -21.42 -22.02 53.00
N ARG A 105 -22.73 -22.05 52.75
CA ARG A 105 -23.29 -21.86 51.39
C ARG A 105 -22.87 -20.54 50.76
N GLY A 106 -22.79 -19.49 51.58
CA GLY A 106 -22.28 -18.20 51.16
C GLY A 106 -20.80 -18.27 50.76
N VAL A 107 -19.95 -18.87 51.59
CA VAL A 107 -18.52 -19.06 51.29
C VAL A 107 -18.34 -19.81 49.96
N ASP A 108 -19.08 -20.91 49.76
CA ASP A 108 -19.01 -21.68 48.51
C ASP A 108 -19.43 -20.85 47.28
N ALA A 109 -20.46 -20.01 47.42
CA ALA A 109 -20.91 -19.11 46.36
C ALA A 109 -19.88 -18.00 46.09
N LEU A 110 -19.20 -17.51 47.12
CA LEU A 110 -18.13 -16.51 47.03
C LEU A 110 -16.91 -17.08 46.29
N GLU A 111 -16.51 -18.32 46.60
CA GLU A 111 -15.42 -19.01 45.91
C GLU A 111 -15.73 -19.21 44.43
N LYS A 112 -16.94 -19.68 44.09
CA LYS A 112 -17.39 -19.80 42.69
C LYS A 112 -17.37 -18.45 41.96
N ASN A 113 -17.81 -17.38 42.62
CA ASN A 113 -17.80 -16.05 42.05
C ASN A 113 -16.36 -15.52 41.83
N ARG A 114 -15.43 -15.78 42.76
CA ARG A 114 -14.00 -15.47 42.60
C ARG A 114 -13.36 -16.24 41.45
N ALA A 115 -13.68 -17.53 41.30
CA ALA A 115 -13.21 -18.32 40.17
C ALA A 115 -13.72 -17.74 38.84
N LEU A 116 -15.02 -17.47 38.73
CA LEU A 116 -15.60 -16.84 37.55
C LEU A 116 -14.98 -15.47 37.24
N ARG A 117 -14.72 -14.65 38.27
CA ARG A 117 -14.02 -13.37 38.10
C ARG A 117 -12.66 -13.58 37.44
N LYS A 118 -11.88 -14.53 37.96
CA LYS A 118 -10.55 -14.84 37.42
C LYS A 118 -10.64 -15.30 35.98
N ASP A 119 -11.57 -16.20 35.65
CA ASP A 119 -11.76 -16.68 34.27
C ASP A 119 -12.11 -15.53 33.31
N LEU A 120 -12.90 -14.56 33.76
CA LEU A 120 -13.25 -13.36 32.98
C LEU A 120 -12.07 -12.39 32.83
N GLU A 121 -11.26 -12.19 33.89
CA GLU A 121 -10.04 -11.39 33.84
C GLU A 121 -8.99 -12.01 32.91
N ASP A 122 -8.79 -13.33 33.00
CA ASP A 122 -7.88 -14.08 32.13
C ASP A 122 -8.35 -13.97 30.66
N LYS A 123 -9.67 -14.07 30.41
CA LYS A 123 -10.22 -13.93 29.06
C LYS A 123 -10.14 -12.50 28.52
N GLN A 124 -10.29 -11.49 29.38
CA GLN A 124 -10.07 -10.10 29.00
C GLN A 124 -8.62 -9.91 28.52
N GLN A 125 -7.64 -10.35 29.31
CA GLN A 125 -6.22 -10.23 28.97
C GLN A 125 -5.88 -10.98 27.67
N GLU A 126 -6.45 -12.17 27.47
CA GLU A 126 -6.28 -12.92 26.22
C GLU A 126 -6.77 -12.12 25.01
N LEU A 127 -7.99 -11.56 25.07
CA LEU A 127 -8.57 -10.79 23.97
C LEU A 127 -7.79 -9.49 23.70
N GLU A 128 -7.38 -8.78 24.75
CA GLU A 128 -6.55 -7.58 24.64
C GLU A 128 -5.19 -7.90 23.99
N GLY A 129 -4.57 -9.03 24.38
CA GLY A 129 -3.32 -9.51 23.78
C GLY A 129 -3.46 -9.89 22.31
N LEU A 130 -4.56 -10.53 21.93
CA LEU A 130 -4.87 -10.86 20.53
C LEU A 130 -5.04 -9.59 19.68
N ILE A 131 -5.79 -8.60 20.17
CA ILE A 131 -5.99 -7.31 19.50
C ILE A 131 -4.64 -6.60 19.31
N ALA A 132 -3.83 -6.49 20.36
CA ALA A 132 -2.52 -5.83 20.28
C ALA A 132 -1.59 -6.51 19.26
N THR A 133 -1.57 -7.86 19.25
CA THR A 133 -0.76 -8.63 18.30
C THR A 133 -1.23 -8.43 16.86
N ALA A 134 -2.54 -8.44 16.63
CA ALA A 134 -3.11 -8.22 15.31
C ALA A 134 -2.88 -6.79 14.80
N ASP A 135 -2.98 -5.78 15.67
CA ASP A 135 -2.70 -4.39 15.32
C ASP A 135 -1.21 -4.18 14.96
N GLU A 136 -0.28 -4.79 15.70
CA GLU A 136 1.14 -4.76 15.35
C GLU A 136 1.42 -5.45 14.01
N ALA A 137 0.78 -6.61 13.77
CA ALA A 137 0.90 -7.32 12.51
C ALA A 137 0.32 -6.51 11.34
N LYS A 138 -0.82 -5.85 11.55
CA LYS A 138 -1.47 -4.98 10.58
C LYS A 138 -0.58 -3.80 10.22
N GLU A 139 0.00 -3.12 11.21
CA GLU A 139 0.92 -1.99 10.96
C GLU A 139 2.10 -2.40 10.08
N LYS A 140 2.79 -3.49 10.44
CA LYS A 140 3.90 -4.04 9.66
C LYS A 140 3.50 -4.36 8.22
N LYS A 141 2.34 -4.98 8.04
CA LYS A 141 1.78 -5.31 6.72
C LYS A 141 1.42 -4.07 5.92
N THR A 142 0.83 -3.04 6.54
CA THR A 142 0.53 -1.76 5.89
C THR A 142 1.80 -1.06 5.41
N THR A 143 2.88 -1.04 6.22
CA THR A 143 4.17 -0.49 5.78
C THR A 143 4.75 -1.24 4.58
N LEU A 144 4.65 -2.57 4.59
CA LEU A 144 5.13 -3.39 3.47
C LEU A 144 4.30 -3.17 2.20
N LEU A 145 2.97 -3.11 2.32
CA LEU A 145 2.06 -2.80 1.21
C LEU A 145 2.37 -1.43 0.57
N ASN A 146 2.62 -0.41 1.41
CA ASN A 146 3.03 0.91 0.94
C ASN A 146 4.37 0.84 0.20
N THR A 147 5.32 0.05 0.68
CA THR A 147 6.62 -0.13 0.03
C THR A 147 6.47 -0.75 -1.36
N TYR A 148 5.67 -1.81 -1.50
CA TYR A 148 5.41 -2.45 -2.79
C TYR A 148 4.67 -1.50 -3.74
N THR A 149 3.64 -0.80 -3.26
CA THR A 149 2.90 0.18 -4.06
C THR A 149 3.81 1.28 -4.59
N GLN A 150 4.70 1.83 -3.76
CA GLN A 150 5.65 2.86 -4.18
C GLN A 150 6.66 2.32 -5.21
N LYS A 151 7.14 1.09 -5.03
CA LYS A 151 8.05 0.46 -5.99
C LYS A 151 7.38 0.22 -7.34
N ILE A 152 6.12 -0.24 -7.35
CA ILE A 152 5.32 -0.38 -8.58
C ILE A 152 5.19 0.95 -9.31
N LEU A 153 4.89 2.04 -8.59
CA LEU A 153 4.79 3.38 -9.19
C LEU A 153 6.12 3.82 -9.83
N ARG A 154 7.24 3.70 -9.12
CA ARG A 154 8.57 4.04 -9.65
C ARG A 154 8.95 3.21 -10.88
N ASN A 155 8.62 1.92 -10.87
CA ASN A 155 8.86 1.04 -12.00
C ASN A 155 8.00 1.46 -13.20
N LYS A 156 6.73 1.86 -13.00
CA LYS A 156 5.88 2.40 -14.06
C LYS A 156 6.46 3.69 -14.66
N ASP A 157 6.92 4.61 -13.82
CA ASP A 157 7.58 5.84 -14.30
C ASP A 157 8.85 5.53 -15.13
N SER A 158 9.63 4.55 -14.67
CA SER A 158 10.85 4.10 -15.36
C SER A 158 10.52 3.46 -16.71
N ILE A 159 9.46 2.64 -16.79
CA ILE A 159 8.98 2.06 -18.05
C ILE A 159 8.57 3.17 -19.02
N THR A 160 7.77 4.14 -18.59
CA THR A 160 7.35 5.27 -19.44
C THR A 160 8.54 6.07 -19.98
N LEU A 161 9.57 6.29 -19.16
CA LEU A 161 10.79 6.96 -19.60
C LEU A 161 11.56 6.13 -20.65
N LEU A 162 11.70 4.82 -20.44
CA LEU A 162 12.37 3.92 -21.39
C LEU A 162 11.60 3.83 -22.72
N GLU A 163 10.27 3.78 -22.69
CA GLU A 163 9.42 3.79 -23.88
C GLU A 163 9.62 5.08 -24.70
N ALA A 164 9.67 6.24 -24.02
CA ALA A 164 9.94 7.52 -24.67
C ALA A 164 11.37 7.59 -25.25
N ALA A 165 12.36 7.02 -24.56
CA ALA A 165 13.75 6.95 -25.01
C ALA A 165 13.94 6.04 -26.23
N ILE A 166 13.22 4.91 -26.26
CA ILE A 166 13.14 4.02 -27.43
C ILE A 166 12.59 4.80 -28.61
N ALA A 167 11.43 5.46 -28.45
CA ALA A 167 10.81 6.22 -29.55
C ALA A 167 11.73 7.32 -30.10
N LYS A 168 12.43 8.07 -29.22
CA LYS A 168 13.42 9.08 -29.63
C LYS A 168 14.57 8.45 -30.42
N THR A 169 15.09 7.30 -29.98
CA THR A 169 16.20 6.60 -30.64
C THR A 169 15.78 6.02 -31.99
N GLU A 170 14.61 5.40 -32.07
CA GLU A 170 14.07 4.86 -33.32
C GLU A 170 13.86 5.99 -34.36
N THR A 171 13.38 7.16 -33.93
CA THR A 171 13.27 8.35 -34.80
C THR A 171 14.62 8.80 -35.33
N GLN A 172 15.65 8.84 -34.48
CA GLN A 172 17.02 9.19 -34.92
C GLN A 172 17.58 8.16 -35.89
N ASN A 173 17.39 6.87 -35.62
CA ASN A 173 17.85 5.79 -36.48
C ASN A 173 17.20 5.88 -37.88
N ALA A 174 15.91 6.21 -37.96
CA ALA A 174 15.21 6.42 -39.23
C ALA A 174 15.83 7.57 -40.03
N ILE A 175 16.10 8.72 -39.40
CA ILE A 175 16.75 9.87 -40.07
C ILE A 175 18.16 9.50 -40.56
N VAL A 176 18.93 8.78 -39.76
CA VAL A 176 20.28 8.34 -40.14
C VAL A 176 20.20 7.34 -41.29
N MET A 177 19.24 6.42 -41.30
CA MET A 177 19.02 5.49 -42.41
C MET A 177 18.67 6.22 -43.72
N GLU A 178 17.74 7.18 -43.69
CA GLU A 178 17.42 8.02 -44.86
C GLU A 178 18.67 8.74 -45.41
N TYR A 179 19.52 9.25 -44.51
CA TYR A 179 20.76 9.89 -44.90
C TYR A 179 21.78 8.91 -45.50
N ILE A 180 21.92 7.71 -44.92
CA ILE A 180 22.78 6.64 -45.46
C ILE A 180 22.31 6.27 -46.87
N GLU A 181 21.01 6.01 -47.07
CA GLU A 181 20.44 5.67 -48.38
C GLU A 181 20.68 6.79 -49.42
N SER A 182 20.54 8.05 -49.02
CA SER A 182 20.85 9.20 -49.87
C SER A 182 22.33 9.25 -50.26
N VAL A 183 23.24 8.97 -49.33
CA VAL A 183 24.70 8.93 -49.59
C VAL A 183 25.05 7.75 -50.49
N GLU A 184 24.47 6.57 -50.26
CA GLU A 184 24.67 5.38 -51.09
C GLU A 184 24.21 5.62 -52.53
N THR A 185 23.05 6.23 -52.73
CA THR A 185 22.53 6.62 -54.04
C THR A 185 23.50 7.57 -54.75
N PHE A 186 23.97 8.61 -54.06
CA PHE A 186 24.94 9.55 -54.61
C PHE A 186 26.27 8.89 -55.00
N LEU A 187 26.75 7.95 -54.18
CA LEU A 187 27.97 7.19 -54.47
C LEU A 187 27.82 6.29 -55.70
N GLU A 188 26.65 5.66 -55.88
CA GLU A 188 26.35 4.87 -57.08
C GLU A 188 26.28 5.73 -58.34
N GLU A 189 25.60 6.87 -58.29
CA GLU A 189 25.54 7.84 -59.41
C GLU A 189 26.94 8.33 -59.81
N ALA A 190 27.77 8.71 -58.82
CA ALA A 190 29.12 9.18 -59.06
C ALA A 190 30.02 8.08 -59.66
N ARG A 191 29.88 6.82 -59.22
CA ARG A 191 30.63 5.68 -59.79
C ARG A 191 30.20 5.38 -61.23
N GLY A 192 28.91 5.41 -61.53
CA GLY A 192 28.41 5.19 -62.90
C GLY A 192 28.97 6.20 -63.90
N LEU A 193 29.18 7.46 -63.48
CA LEU A 193 29.80 8.49 -64.31
C LEU A 193 31.30 8.24 -64.54
N LEU A 194 32.03 7.71 -63.55
CA LEU A 194 33.44 7.38 -63.70
C LEU A 194 33.66 6.15 -64.59
N ASP A 195 32.75 5.18 -64.55
CA ASP A 195 32.84 3.95 -65.36
C ASP A 195 32.40 4.15 -66.82
N THR A 196 31.79 5.28 -67.17
CA THR A 196 31.35 5.61 -68.53
C THR A 196 32.36 6.44 -69.34
N GLU A 197 33.47 6.87 -68.74
CA GLU A 197 34.54 7.64 -69.41
C GLU A 197 35.77 6.78 -69.83
N LEU A 198 35.64 5.46 -69.89
CA LEU A 198 36.62 4.52 -70.49
C LEU A 198 36.01 3.73 -71.66
#